data_AF-A0AB38E986-F1
#
_entry.id   AF-A0AB38E986-F1
#
_cell.length_a   1.000
_cell.length_b   1.000
_cell.length_c   1.000
_cell.angle_alpha   90.00
_cell.angle_beta   90.00
_cell.angle_gamma   90.00
#
_symmetry.space_group_name_H-M   'P 1'
#
loop_
_entity.id
_entity.type
_entity.pdbx_description
1 polymer ?
#
loop_
_entity_poly.entity_id
_entity_poly.type
_entity_poly.pdbx_seq_one_letter_code
_entity_poly.pdbx_strand_id
1 'polypeptide(L)'
;MIVYAATKQQFLKDSDNDDIEEVILRHFKEATGKKVGASEIKSWQGSLTYMARVLRDDGLPSDAGLAIELHIPQSSKRIDFLLTGRDEHQAKNAVLIELKQWSKATATSKDAIVKTALGGSQVETIHPSYQVWSYAALLEGFNEAVYDKSIEVRPCAYLHNYVSDGVINSAHYEPYTSKAPLFLKGPAELKKLRNFLKKHIVHGDNKDVLYELSNGKIRPSKALSEALSGLMKGKPEFILIDDQKAIFESALAAASQATIDAPKVLIIEGGPGTGKTVLAINLLVRLTALSLLSKYVSKNAAPRKVYESKLIGTVKRTHFSKESPNKSQDVMKYA
;
A
#
# COMPACT_ATOMS: atom_id res chain seq x y z
N MET A 1 2.80 -10.56 -11.71
CA MET A 1 2.12 -11.88 -11.82
C MET A 1 0.65 -11.66 -11.54
N ILE A 2 -0.23 -12.20 -12.38
CA ILE A 2 -1.67 -12.20 -12.17
C ILE A 2 -2.06 -13.63 -11.75
N VAL A 3 -2.84 -13.78 -10.68
CA VAL A 3 -3.36 -15.10 -10.29
C VAL A 3 -4.53 -15.46 -11.20
N TYR A 4 -5.54 -14.59 -11.31
CA TYR A 4 -6.70 -14.81 -12.17
C TYR A 4 -6.95 -13.58 -13.04
N ALA A 5 -7.23 -13.79 -14.33
CA ALA A 5 -7.52 -12.75 -15.31
C ALA A 5 -8.70 -13.16 -16.20
N ALA A 6 -9.74 -12.34 -16.25
CA ALA A 6 -10.97 -12.62 -16.98
C ALA A 6 -11.64 -11.33 -17.47
N THR A 7 -12.70 -11.46 -18.28
CA THR A 7 -13.65 -10.36 -18.45
C THR A 7 -14.69 -10.39 -17.33
N LYS A 8 -15.41 -9.28 -17.10
CA LYS A 8 -16.56 -9.25 -16.17
C LYS A 8 -17.51 -10.42 -16.43
N GLN A 9 -17.88 -10.66 -17.70
CA GLN A 9 -18.81 -11.71 -18.07
C GLN A 9 -18.29 -13.10 -17.69
N GLN A 10 -17.02 -13.38 -17.95
CA GLN A 10 -16.41 -14.66 -17.59
C GLN A 10 -16.32 -14.83 -16.07
N PHE A 11 -15.93 -13.79 -15.33
CA PHE A 11 -15.91 -13.83 -13.86
C PHE A 11 -17.30 -14.09 -13.26
N LEU A 12 -18.35 -13.45 -13.78
CA LEU A 12 -19.72 -13.72 -13.31
C LEU A 12 -20.14 -15.15 -13.64
N LYS A 13 -19.78 -15.67 -14.82
CA LYS A 13 -20.03 -17.07 -15.18
C LYS A 13 -19.33 -18.04 -14.21
N ASP A 14 -18.06 -17.80 -13.92
CA ASP A 14 -17.25 -18.59 -12.98
C ASP A 14 -17.79 -18.47 -11.55
N SER A 15 -18.38 -17.32 -11.18
CA SER A 15 -18.99 -17.13 -9.86
C SER A 15 -20.40 -17.71 -9.71
N ASP A 16 -21.15 -17.84 -10.81
CA ASP A 16 -22.53 -18.31 -10.80
C ASP A 16 -22.64 -19.83 -11.00
N ASN A 17 -21.71 -20.42 -11.76
CA ASN A 17 -21.76 -21.83 -12.17
C ASN A 17 -20.63 -22.67 -11.58
N ASP A 18 -19.59 -22.04 -11.07
CA ASP A 18 -18.48 -22.71 -10.39
C ASP A 18 -18.30 -22.10 -8.98
N ASP A 19 -17.58 -22.81 -8.11
CA ASP A 19 -17.13 -22.22 -6.84
C ASP A 19 -15.92 -21.32 -7.15
N ILE A 20 -16.15 -19.99 -7.18
CA ILE A 20 -15.12 -19.02 -7.59
C ILE A 20 -13.82 -19.17 -6.80
N GLU A 21 -13.90 -19.47 -5.51
CA GLU A 21 -12.73 -19.73 -4.66
C GLU A 21 -11.90 -20.93 -5.13
N GLU A 22 -12.52 -21.96 -5.67
CA GLU A 22 -11.84 -23.14 -6.22
C GLU A 22 -11.20 -22.84 -7.58
N VAL A 23 -11.85 -21.99 -8.38
CA VAL A 23 -11.26 -21.46 -9.63
C VAL A 23 -10.00 -20.66 -9.31
N ILE A 24 -10.08 -19.70 -8.38
CA ILE A 24 -8.91 -18.91 -7.95
C ILE A 24 -7.83 -19.80 -7.33
N LEU A 25 -8.20 -20.78 -6.50
CA LEU A 25 -7.25 -21.71 -5.90
C LEU A 25 -6.47 -22.52 -6.95
N ARG A 26 -7.15 -22.98 -8.00
CA ARG A 26 -6.52 -23.70 -9.11
C ARG A 26 -5.50 -22.82 -9.83
N HIS A 27 -5.93 -21.63 -10.23
CA HIS A 27 -5.06 -20.65 -10.88
C HIS A 27 -3.87 -20.24 -10.00
N PHE A 28 -4.08 -20.08 -8.68
CA PHE A 28 -3.00 -19.77 -7.74
C PHE A 28 -1.96 -20.90 -7.66
N LYS A 29 -2.41 -22.15 -7.59
CA LYS A 29 -1.53 -23.33 -7.60
C LYS A 29 -0.74 -23.42 -8.89
N GLU A 30 -1.39 -23.19 -10.04
CA GLU A 30 -0.74 -23.20 -11.35
C GLU A 30 0.32 -22.09 -11.47
N ALA A 31 0.01 -20.87 -11.00
CA ALA A 31 0.91 -19.74 -11.10
C ALA A 31 2.10 -19.79 -10.11
N THR A 32 1.92 -20.39 -8.93
CA THR A 32 2.90 -20.30 -7.84
C THR A 32 3.50 -21.63 -7.37
N GLY A 33 2.85 -22.76 -7.66
CA GLY A 33 3.18 -24.07 -7.10
C GLY A 33 2.95 -24.20 -5.59
N LYS A 34 2.36 -23.21 -4.93
CA LYS A 34 2.19 -23.16 -3.46
C LYS A 34 0.81 -23.61 -3.03
N LYS A 35 0.72 -24.11 -1.79
CA LYS A 35 -0.54 -24.36 -1.10
C LYS A 35 -1.06 -23.08 -0.45
N VAL A 36 -2.38 -22.97 -0.38
CA VAL A 36 -3.13 -21.85 0.20
C VAL A 36 -3.81 -22.34 1.47
N GLY A 37 -3.85 -21.51 2.52
CA GLY A 37 -4.52 -21.85 3.77
C GLY A 37 -6.05 -21.76 3.67
N ALA A 38 -6.77 -22.54 4.48
CA ALA A 38 -8.24 -22.54 4.48
C ALA A 38 -8.86 -21.16 4.77
N SER A 39 -8.20 -20.34 5.59
CA SER A 39 -8.65 -18.97 5.87
C SER A 39 -8.58 -18.05 4.65
N GLU A 40 -7.59 -18.23 3.77
CA GLU A 40 -7.43 -17.44 2.54
C GLU A 40 -8.49 -17.85 1.52
N ILE A 41 -8.77 -19.15 1.35
CA ILE A 41 -9.87 -19.65 0.50
C ILE A 41 -11.22 -19.10 0.97
N LYS A 42 -11.50 -19.19 2.28
CA LYS A 42 -12.74 -18.63 2.86
C LYS A 42 -12.83 -17.12 2.63
N SER A 43 -11.69 -16.43 2.60
CA SER A 43 -11.67 -14.99 2.37
C SER A 43 -12.01 -14.61 0.93
N TRP A 44 -11.57 -15.42 -0.04
CA TRP A 44 -11.97 -15.28 -1.44
C TRP A 44 -13.46 -15.53 -1.62
N GLN A 45 -13.98 -16.66 -1.10
CA GLN A 45 -15.41 -16.99 -1.19
C GLN A 45 -16.29 -15.82 -0.71
N GLY A 46 -15.99 -15.28 0.48
CA GLY A 46 -16.72 -14.15 1.05
C GLY A 46 -16.63 -12.90 0.17
N SER A 47 -15.40 -12.43 -0.10
CA SER A 47 -15.18 -11.12 -0.72
C SER A 47 -15.57 -11.10 -2.21
N LEU A 48 -15.30 -12.18 -2.94
CA LEU A 48 -15.60 -12.28 -4.37
C LEU A 48 -17.11 -12.40 -4.63
N THR A 49 -17.87 -13.02 -3.73
CA THR A 49 -19.34 -13.02 -3.79
C THR A 49 -19.91 -11.60 -3.74
N TYR A 50 -19.35 -10.74 -2.88
CA TYR A 50 -19.74 -9.33 -2.82
C TYR A 50 -19.35 -8.57 -4.09
N MET A 51 -18.19 -8.86 -4.67
CA MET A 51 -17.79 -8.26 -5.95
C MET A 51 -18.64 -8.74 -7.13
N ALA A 52 -19.05 -10.01 -7.18
CA ALA A 52 -20.02 -10.50 -8.16
C ALA A 52 -21.33 -9.71 -8.05
N ARG A 53 -21.83 -9.47 -6.83
CA ARG A 53 -23.00 -8.60 -6.62
C ARG A 53 -22.79 -7.17 -7.12
N VAL A 54 -21.60 -6.59 -6.94
CA VAL A 54 -21.26 -5.26 -7.48
C VAL A 54 -21.33 -5.28 -9.01
N LEU A 55 -20.69 -6.27 -9.64
CA LEU A 55 -20.50 -6.37 -11.09
C LEU A 55 -21.76 -6.78 -11.86
N ARG A 56 -22.77 -7.37 -11.23
CA ARG A 56 -24.09 -7.63 -11.83
C ARG A 56 -24.90 -6.35 -12.21
N ASP A 57 -24.32 -5.16 -12.06
CA ASP A 57 -24.91 -3.94 -12.63
C ASP A 57 -24.69 -3.93 -14.14
N ASP A 58 -25.78 -3.88 -14.93
CA ASP A 58 -25.71 -3.89 -16.40
C ASP A 58 -25.08 -2.64 -16.99
N GLY A 59 -24.97 -1.56 -16.21
CA GLY A 59 -24.27 -0.35 -16.64
C GLY A 59 -22.74 -0.50 -16.66
N LEU A 60 -22.19 -1.63 -16.17
CA LEU A 60 -20.78 -1.95 -16.32
C LEU A 60 -20.58 -2.85 -17.56
N PRO A 61 -19.63 -2.56 -18.45
CA PRO A 61 -19.44 -3.31 -19.69
C PRO A 61 -19.02 -4.76 -19.41
N SER A 62 -19.65 -5.69 -20.12
CA SER A 62 -19.47 -7.16 -19.94
C SER A 62 -18.04 -7.62 -20.25
N ASP A 63 -17.36 -6.90 -21.13
CA ASP A 63 -16.00 -7.15 -21.60
C ASP A 63 -14.93 -6.30 -20.85
N ALA A 64 -15.29 -5.64 -19.74
CA ALA A 64 -14.32 -5.05 -18.84
C ALA A 64 -13.31 -6.10 -18.35
N GLY A 65 -12.01 -5.80 -18.44
CA GLY A 65 -10.96 -6.64 -17.91
C GLY A 65 -10.98 -6.69 -16.38
N LEU A 66 -10.63 -7.84 -15.82
CA LEU A 66 -10.65 -8.10 -14.40
C LEU A 66 -9.44 -8.94 -14.01
N ALA A 67 -8.79 -8.57 -12.91
CA ALA A 67 -7.79 -9.41 -12.27
C ALA A 67 -8.01 -9.52 -10.76
N ILE A 68 -7.62 -10.67 -10.21
CA ILE A 68 -7.63 -10.95 -8.77
C ILE A 68 -6.21 -11.28 -8.34
N GLU A 69 -5.82 -10.79 -7.16
CA GLU A 69 -4.49 -11.00 -6.54
C GLU A 69 -3.34 -10.55 -7.47
N LEU A 70 -3.47 -9.35 -8.05
CA LEU A 70 -2.45 -8.76 -8.91
C LEU A 70 -1.23 -8.36 -8.08
N HIS A 71 -0.07 -8.97 -8.37
CA HIS A 71 1.16 -8.66 -7.66
C HIS A 71 1.71 -7.30 -8.06
N ILE A 72 2.09 -6.50 -7.06
CA ILE A 72 2.75 -5.22 -7.26
C ILE A 72 4.24 -5.48 -7.56
N PRO A 73 4.80 -4.92 -8.65
CA PRO A 73 6.22 -5.07 -8.97
C PRO A 73 7.14 -4.66 -7.81
N GLN A 74 8.26 -5.39 -7.64
CA GLN A 74 9.27 -5.15 -6.59
C GLN A 74 8.75 -5.21 -5.15
N SER A 75 7.57 -5.79 -4.94
CA SER A 75 6.93 -5.96 -3.65
C SER A 75 6.39 -7.39 -3.50
N SER A 76 6.19 -7.83 -2.26
CA SER A 76 5.43 -9.05 -1.96
C SER A 76 3.93 -8.80 -1.85
N LYS A 77 3.49 -7.54 -2.02
CA LYS A 77 2.10 -7.13 -1.84
C LYS A 77 1.28 -7.34 -3.11
N ARG A 78 -0.02 -7.54 -2.92
CA ARG A 78 -0.98 -7.89 -3.96
C ARG A 78 -2.20 -6.97 -3.84
N ILE A 79 -2.79 -6.64 -4.97
CA ILE A 79 -4.06 -5.92 -5.07
C ILE A 79 -5.14 -7.00 -5.15
N ASP A 80 -6.11 -6.95 -4.24
CA ASP A 80 -7.16 -7.97 -4.13
C ASP A 80 -7.97 -8.09 -5.42
N PHE A 81 -8.40 -6.95 -5.97
CA PHE A 81 -9.25 -6.90 -7.14
C PHE A 81 -8.92 -5.68 -8.02
N LEU A 82 -8.81 -5.90 -9.32
CA LEU A 82 -8.57 -4.88 -10.33
C LEU A 82 -9.65 -4.97 -11.40
N LEU A 83 -10.24 -3.84 -11.79
CA LEU A 83 -11.12 -3.72 -12.95
C LEU A 83 -10.48 -2.76 -13.96
N THR A 84 -10.46 -3.14 -15.24
CA THR A 84 -9.91 -2.33 -16.32
C THR A 84 -10.91 -2.10 -17.44
N GLY A 85 -10.68 -1.03 -18.20
CA GLY A 85 -11.56 -0.59 -19.25
C GLY A 85 -11.19 0.82 -19.72
N ARG A 86 -12.16 1.49 -20.33
CA ARG A 86 -11.99 2.86 -20.83
C ARG A 86 -13.11 3.76 -20.33
N ASP A 87 -12.81 5.03 -20.13
CA ASP A 87 -13.80 6.04 -19.80
C ASP A 87 -14.54 6.57 -21.05
N GLU A 88 -15.39 7.59 -20.85
CA GLU A 88 -16.16 8.25 -21.90
C GLU A 88 -15.29 8.89 -23.00
N HIS A 89 -14.02 9.18 -22.71
CA HIS A 89 -13.05 9.75 -23.63
C HIS A 89 -12.11 8.72 -24.24
N GLN A 90 -12.41 7.42 -24.08
CA GLN A 90 -11.58 6.28 -24.50
C GLN A 90 -10.22 6.18 -23.78
N ALA A 91 -10.00 6.95 -22.71
CA ALA A 91 -8.77 6.88 -21.93
C ALA A 91 -8.75 5.60 -21.08
N LYS A 92 -7.57 4.97 -21.00
CA LYS A 92 -7.40 3.70 -20.31
C LYS A 92 -7.49 3.91 -18.80
N ASN A 93 -8.33 3.13 -18.14
CA ASN A 93 -8.56 3.23 -16.71
C ASN A 93 -8.34 1.87 -16.02
N ALA A 94 -7.76 1.93 -14.84
CA ALA A 94 -7.50 0.79 -13.96
C ALA A 94 -8.00 1.12 -12.55
N VAL A 95 -9.10 0.50 -12.13
CA VAL A 95 -9.69 0.68 -10.80
C VAL A 95 -9.19 -0.41 -9.85
N LEU A 96 -8.38 -0.02 -8.86
CA LEU A 96 -7.85 -0.91 -7.83
C LEU A 96 -8.81 -0.93 -6.65
N ILE A 97 -9.22 -2.10 -6.22
CA ILE A 97 -10.20 -2.29 -5.16
C ILE A 97 -9.58 -3.17 -4.08
N GLU A 98 -9.37 -2.59 -2.89
CA GLU A 98 -8.99 -3.33 -1.69
C GLU A 98 -10.25 -3.85 -0.99
N LEU A 99 -10.28 -5.15 -0.68
CA LEU A 99 -11.43 -5.82 -0.09
C LEU A 99 -11.16 -6.14 1.37
N LYS A 100 -12.04 -5.66 2.26
CA LYS A 100 -11.95 -5.97 3.69
C LYS A 100 -13.26 -6.52 4.21
N GLN A 101 -13.16 -7.65 4.90
CA GLN A 101 -14.31 -8.31 5.53
C GLN A 101 -14.64 -7.77 6.92
N TRP A 102 -14.07 -6.63 7.31
CA TRP A 102 -14.21 -6.08 8.65
C TRP A 102 -15.66 -5.69 8.95
N SER A 103 -16.10 -5.93 10.17
CA SER A 103 -17.43 -5.52 10.65
C SER A 103 -17.39 -4.31 11.60
N LYS A 104 -16.22 -4.02 12.18
CA LYS A 104 -16.00 -2.95 13.15
C LYS A 104 -14.54 -2.53 13.16
N ALA A 105 -14.26 -1.28 13.49
CA ALA A 105 -12.93 -0.75 13.78
C ALA A 105 -13.03 0.29 14.91
N THR A 106 -11.90 0.62 15.51
CA THR A 106 -11.75 1.76 16.42
C THR A 106 -10.65 2.68 15.92
N ALA A 107 -10.84 3.99 16.15
CA ALA A 107 -9.86 4.99 15.75
C ALA A 107 -8.61 4.91 16.63
N THR A 108 -7.47 5.31 16.05
CA THR A 108 -6.23 5.57 16.79
C THR A 108 -5.78 7.00 16.56
N SER A 109 -4.85 7.50 17.38
CA SER A 109 -4.22 8.81 17.17
C SER A 109 -3.12 8.80 16.10
N LYS A 110 -2.70 7.62 15.64
CA LYS A 110 -1.64 7.43 14.65
C LYS A 110 -2.17 7.73 13.24
N ASP A 111 -1.31 8.26 12.38
CA ASP A 111 -1.69 8.61 11.02
C ASP A 111 -1.95 7.35 10.19
N ALA A 112 -3.10 7.27 9.53
CA ALA A 112 -3.53 6.13 8.71
C ALA A 112 -3.63 4.77 9.46
N ILE A 113 -3.65 4.73 10.80
CA ILE A 113 -3.76 3.47 11.56
C ILE A 113 -5.12 3.37 12.24
N VAL A 114 -5.73 2.19 12.14
CA VAL A 114 -6.97 1.80 12.81
C VAL A 114 -6.73 0.55 13.64
N LYS A 115 -7.61 0.27 14.60
CA LYS A 115 -7.60 -0.98 15.35
C LYS A 115 -8.84 -1.80 15.02
N THR A 116 -8.66 -3.09 14.74
CA THR A 116 -9.76 -3.98 14.32
C THR A 116 -9.48 -5.43 14.73
N ALA A 117 -10.51 -6.27 14.69
CA ALA A 117 -10.39 -7.69 14.97
C ALA A 117 -9.82 -8.45 13.76
N LEU A 118 -8.60 -8.98 13.89
CA LEU A 118 -7.98 -9.89 12.92
C LEU A 118 -7.52 -11.15 13.64
N GLY A 119 -7.83 -12.33 13.10
CA GLY A 119 -7.42 -13.61 13.70
C GLY A 119 -7.92 -13.81 15.15
N GLY A 120 -9.06 -13.21 15.51
CA GLY A 120 -9.62 -13.27 16.86
C GLY A 120 -9.04 -12.27 17.87
N SER A 121 -8.04 -11.47 17.48
CA SER A 121 -7.40 -10.47 18.34
C SER A 121 -7.63 -9.05 17.83
N GLN A 122 -7.67 -8.08 18.75
CA GLN A 122 -7.71 -6.66 18.39
C GLN A 122 -6.30 -6.16 18.08
N VAL A 123 -6.05 -5.83 16.81
CA VAL A 123 -4.73 -5.43 16.31
C VAL A 123 -4.79 -4.07 15.64
N GLU A 124 -3.72 -3.29 15.78
CA GLU A 124 -3.53 -2.10 14.97
C GLU A 124 -3.06 -2.49 13.57
N THR A 125 -3.65 -1.86 12.57
CA THR A 125 -3.36 -2.11 11.16
C THR A 125 -3.61 -0.84 10.35
N ILE A 126 -3.16 -0.82 9.10
CA ILE A 126 -3.33 0.34 8.25
C ILE A 126 -4.79 0.50 7.80
N HIS A 127 -5.18 1.76 7.60
CA HIS A 127 -6.47 2.12 7.07
C HIS A 127 -6.61 1.61 5.62
N PRO A 128 -7.73 0.97 5.21
CA PRO A 128 -7.87 0.38 3.88
C PRO A 128 -7.69 1.38 2.72
N SER A 129 -8.20 2.63 2.87
CA SER A 129 -7.94 3.68 1.88
C SER A 129 -6.46 4.04 1.75
N TYR A 130 -5.70 4.06 2.85
CA TYR A 130 -4.25 4.28 2.78
C TYR A 130 -3.58 3.13 2.03
N GLN A 131 -3.97 1.90 2.34
CA GLN A 131 -3.42 0.68 1.72
C GLN A 131 -3.48 0.76 0.20
N VAL A 132 -4.68 0.88 -0.35
CA VAL A 132 -4.89 0.87 -1.80
C VAL A 132 -4.35 2.14 -2.47
N TRP A 133 -4.42 3.31 -1.82
CA TRP A 133 -3.78 4.51 -2.31
C TRP A 133 -2.26 4.33 -2.42
N SER A 134 -1.63 3.72 -1.41
CA SER A 134 -0.19 3.46 -1.41
C SER A 134 0.22 2.53 -2.55
N TYR A 135 -0.63 1.56 -2.91
CA TYR A 135 -0.41 0.67 -4.04
C TYR A 135 -0.52 1.40 -5.38
N ALA A 136 -1.53 2.26 -5.55
CA ALA A 136 -1.66 3.10 -6.73
C ALA A 136 -0.41 3.98 -6.92
N ALA A 137 0.06 4.60 -5.84
CA ALA A 137 1.24 5.44 -5.89
C ALA A 137 2.55 4.66 -6.16
N LEU A 138 2.65 3.40 -5.72
CA LEU A 138 3.74 2.52 -6.14
C LEU A 138 3.68 2.21 -7.64
N LEU A 139 2.50 1.92 -8.19
CA LEU A 139 2.35 1.69 -9.62
C LEU A 139 2.72 2.93 -10.43
N GLU A 140 2.31 4.12 -10.00
CA GLU A 140 2.74 5.39 -10.62
C GLU A 140 4.26 5.58 -10.59
N GLY A 141 4.95 5.09 -9.56
CA GLY A 141 6.40 5.21 -9.43
C GLY A 141 7.22 4.20 -10.25
N PHE A 142 6.66 3.02 -10.56
CA PHE A 142 7.40 1.90 -11.17
C PHE A 142 6.91 1.48 -12.55
N ASN A 143 5.63 1.66 -12.86
CA ASN A 143 5.05 1.23 -14.13
C ASN A 143 5.10 2.38 -15.13
N GLU A 144 5.83 2.19 -16.24
CA GLU A 144 6.02 3.22 -17.26
C GLU A 144 4.68 3.73 -17.85
N ALA A 145 3.73 2.83 -18.11
CA ALA A 145 2.41 3.19 -18.65
C ALA A 145 1.60 4.06 -17.66
N VAL A 146 1.72 3.80 -16.36
CA VAL A 146 1.07 4.64 -15.34
C VAL A 146 1.82 5.97 -15.16
N TYR A 147 3.15 5.93 -15.17
CA TYR A 147 3.99 7.13 -15.01
C TYR A 147 3.79 8.14 -16.14
N ASP A 148 3.77 7.66 -17.38
CA ASP A 148 3.53 8.48 -18.59
C ASP A 148 2.05 8.87 -18.75
N LYS A 149 1.20 8.52 -17.77
CA LYS A 149 -0.25 8.76 -17.74
C LYS A 149 -0.99 8.16 -18.94
N SER A 150 -0.51 7.05 -19.50
CA SER A 150 -1.25 6.31 -20.52
C SER A 150 -2.37 5.46 -19.91
N ILE A 151 -2.26 5.11 -18.63
CA ILE A 151 -3.29 4.43 -17.83
C ILE A 151 -3.58 5.24 -16.58
N GLU A 152 -4.84 5.65 -16.39
CA GLU A 152 -5.29 6.31 -15.16
C GLU A 152 -5.62 5.28 -14.08
N VAL A 153 -4.95 5.38 -12.93
CA VAL A 153 -5.15 4.50 -11.79
C VAL A 153 -6.14 5.14 -10.81
N ARG A 154 -7.17 4.38 -10.41
CA ARG A 154 -8.27 4.83 -9.54
C ARG A 154 -8.39 3.88 -8.34
N PRO A 155 -7.79 4.21 -7.17
CA PRO A 155 -7.86 3.34 -6.01
C PRO A 155 -9.18 3.54 -5.23
N CYS A 156 -9.73 2.46 -4.67
CA CYS A 156 -10.81 2.51 -3.68
C CYS A 156 -10.79 1.30 -2.75
N ALA A 157 -11.51 1.37 -1.64
CA ALA A 157 -11.62 0.27 -0.70
C ALA A 157 -13.09 -0.08 -0.45
N TYR A 158 -13.41 -1.38 -0.37
CA TYR A 158 -14.75 -1.88 -0.12
C TYR A 158 -14.78 -2.76 1.13
N LEU A 159 -15.43 -2.24 2.18
CA LEU A 159 -15.61 -2.91 3.46
C LEU A 159 -17.04 -3.47 3.52
N HIS A 160 -17.25 -4.58 2.82
CA HIS A 160 -18.59 -5.09 2.52
C HIS A 160 -19.38 -5.60 3.73
N ASN A 161 -18.71 -5.83 4.87
CA ASN A 161 -19.35 -6.23 6.13
C ASN A 161 -19.51 -5.08 7.14
N TYR A 162 -18.93 -3.91 6.87
CA TYR A 162 -18.81 -2.82 7.82
C TYR A 162 -20.03 -1.90 7.76
N VAL A 163 -20.78 -1.80 8.85
CA VAL A 163 -21.90 -0.85 8.95
C VAL A 163 -21.33 0.51 9.38
N SER A 164 -21.72 1.58 8.70
CA SER A 164 -21.20 2.92 9.00
C SER A 164 -21.48 3.31 10.46
N ASP A 165 -20.42 3.68 11.16
CA ASP A 165 -20.42 4.11 12.57
C ASP A 165 -19.66 5.44 12.77
N GLY A 166 -19.24 6.08 11.68
CA GLY A 166 -18.46 7.32 11.68
C GLY A 166 -16.98 7.16 12.03
N VAL A 167 -16.48 5.95 12.32
CA VAL A 167 -15.09 5.73 12.75
C VAL A 167 -14.18 5.63 11.53
N ILE A 168 -14.45 4.67 10.66
CA ILE A 168 -13.60 4.33 9.52
C ILE A 168 -13.63 5.39 8.41
N ASN A 169 -14.61 6.28 8.43
CA ASN A 169 -14.74 7.40 7.50
C ASN A 169 -14.68 8.77 8.22
N SER A 170 -14.11 8.81 9.43
CA SER A 170 -13.92 10.07 10.17
C SER A 170 -12.98 11.03 9.45
N ALA A 171 -13.08 12.32 9.78
CA ALA A 171 -12.23 13.38 9.23
C ALA A 171 -10.73 13.15 9.46
N HIS A 172 -10.36 12.37 10.49
CA HIS A 172 -8.97 11.96 10.75
C HIS A 172 -8.35 11.20 9.57
N TYR A 173 -9.15 10.45 8.81
CA TYR A 173 -8.68 9.68 7.65
C TYR A 173 -8.97 10.34 6.30
N GLU A 174 -9.53 11.56 6.29
CA GLU A 174 -9.85 12.33 5.07
C GLU A 174 -8.70 12.45 4.07
N PRO A 175 -7.42 12.67 4.50
CA PRO A 175 -6.30 12.76 3.57
C PRO A 175 -6.08 11.52 2.68
N TYR A 176 -6.67 10.38 3.06
CA TYR A 176 -6.61 9.12 2.34
C TYR A 176 -7.95 8.71 1.74
N THR A 177 -9.06 8.97 2.43
CA THR A 177 -10.40 8.64 1.89
C THR A 177 -10.80 9.54 0.73
N SER A 178 -10.23 10.76 0.61
CA SER A 178 -10.37 11.60 -0.58
C SER A 178 -9.60 11.09 -1.80
N LYS A 179 -8.46 10.43 -1.58
CA LYS A 179 -7.61 9.85 -2.64
C LYS A 179 -8.06 8.45 -3.04
N ALA A 180 -8.54 7.67 -2.08
CA ALA A 180 -9.06 6.33 -2.25
C ALA A 180 -10.41 6.20 -1.52
N PRO A 181 -11.53 6.48 -2.22
CA PRO A 181 -12.86 6.43 -1.64
C PRO A 181 -13.16 5.10 -0.95
N LEU A 182 -13.91 5.19 0.16
CA LEU A 182 -14.31 4.06 0.96
C LEU A 182 -15.79 3.77 0.72
N PHE A 183 -16.13 2.51 0.44
CA PHE A 183 -17.50 2.02 0.32
C PHE A 183 -17.78 1.01 1.42
N LEU A 184 -18.93 1.13 2.07
CA LEU A 184 -19.29 0.31 3.24
C LEU A 184 -20.44 -0.68 2.92
N LYS A 185 -20.95 -1.37 3.94
CA LYS A 185 -22.10 -2.27 3.81
C LYS A 185 -23.39 -1.47 3.61
N GLY A 186 -24.19 -1.88 2.62
CA GLY A 186 -25.58 -1.42 2.47
C GLY A 186 -25.95 -1.10 1.02
N PRO A 187 -27.25 -1.01 0.70
CA PRO A 187 -27.72 -0.77 -0.67
C PRO A 187 -27.27 0.59 -1.24
N ALA A 188 -27.22 1.64 -0.40
CA ALA A 188 -26.75 2.96 -0.80
C ALA A 188 -25.26 2.94 -1.17
N GLU A 189 -24.43 2.26 -0.36
CA GLU A 189 -23.00 2.13 -0.58
C GLU A 189 -22.68 1.26 -1.81
N LEU A 190 -23.44 0.17 -2.00
CA LEU A 190 -23.39 -0.63 -3.23
C LEU A 190 -23.66 0.23 -4.48
N LYS A 191 -24.68 1.10 -4.43
CA LYS A 191 -24.99 2.02 -5.54
C LYS A 191 -23.85 3.03 -5.75
N LYS A 192 -23.27 3.57 -4.69
CA LYS A 192 -22.12 4.49 -4.78
C LYS A 192 -20.91 3.82 -5.43
N LEU A 193 -20.56 2.59 -5.02
CA LEU A 193 -19.46 1.83 -5.62
C LEU A 193 -19.73 1.57 -7.10
N ARG A 194 -20.92 1.10 -7.47
CA ARG A 194 -21.29 0.89 -8.88
C ARG A 194 -21.19 2.18 -9.70
N ASN A 195 -21.64 3.31 -9.15
CA ASN A 195 -21.53 4.60 -9.84
C ASN A 195 -20.07 5.04 -9.99
N PHE A 196 -19.23 4.81 -8.98
CA PHE A 196 -17.80 5.06 -9.07
C PHE A 196 -17.14 4.23 -10.16
N LEU A 197 -17.44 2.93 -10.24
CA LEU A 197 -16.94 2.05 -11.29
C LEU A 197 -17.40 2.51 -12.67
N LYS A 198 -18.70 2.80 -12.85
CA LYS A 198 -19.27 3.25 -14.14
C LYS A 198 -18.72 4.59 -14.62
N LYS A 199 -18.31 5.46 -13.70
CA LYS A 199 -17.64 6.72 -14.05
C LYS A 199 -16.29 6.49 -14.74
N HIS A 200 -15.57 5.45 -14.33
CA HIS A 200 -14.20 5.19 -14.78
C HIS A 200 -14.12 4.08 -15.84
N ILE A 201 -15.13 3.22 -15.92
CA ILE A 201 -15.20 2.06 -16.80
C ILE A 201 -16.53 2.12 -17.55
N VAL A 202 -16.55 2.92 -18.61
CA VAL A 202 -17.70 3.14 -19.49
C VAL A 202 -17.71 2.10 -20.62
N HIS A 203 -16.54 1.80 -21.18
CA HIS A 203 -16.34 0.79 -22.21
C HIS A 203 -15.41 -0.32 -21.73
N GLY A 204 -15.66 -1.55 -22.16
CA GLY A 204 -14.73 -2.65 -21.92
C GLY A 204 -13.48 -2.53 -22.78
N ASP A 205 -12.45 -3.25 -22.37
CA ASP A 205 -11.16 -3.30 -23.02
C ASP A 205 -10.73 -4.74 -23.37
N ASN A 206 -11.58 -5.74 -23.10
CA ASN A 206 -11.27 -7.15 -23.27
C ASN A 206 -9.92 -7.57 -22.64
N LYS A 207 -9.59 -6.99 -21.48
CA LYS A 207 -8.31 -7.16 -20.74
C LYS A 207 -7.08 -6.49 -21.36
N ASP A 208 -7.22 -5.67 -22.41
CA ASP A 208 -6.07 -5.01 -23.04
C ASP A 208 -5.30 -4.13 -22.06
N VAL A 209 -6.00 -3.29 -21.28
CA VAL A 209 -5.37 -2.40 -20.28
C VAL A 209 -4.79 -3.22 -19.14
N LEU A 210 -5.45 -4.30 -18.74
CA LEU A 210 -4.93 -5.24 -17.74
C LEU A 210 -3.58 -5.81 -18.17
N TYR A 211 -3.45 -6.29 -19.41
CA TYR A 211 -2.21 -6.87 -19.90
C TYR A 211 -1.12 -5.82 -20.12
N GLU A 212 -1.47 -4.60 -20.54
CA GLU A 212 -0.54 -3.48 -20.60
C GLU A 212 -0.01 -3.11 -19.21
N LEU A 213 -0.87 -3.10 -18.19
CA LEU A 213 -0.46 -2.85 -16.82
C LEU A 213 0.44 -3.98 -16.28
N SER A 214 0.08 -5.24 -16.54
CA SER A 214 0.83 -6.39 -16.00
C SER A 214 2.16 -6.65 -16.68
N ASN A 215 2.24 -6.37 -17.98
CA ASN A 215 3.42 -6.58 -18.81
C ASN A 215 4.19 -5.27 -19.06
N GLY A 216 3.69 -4.16 -18.53
CA GLY A 216 4.30 -2.85 -18.65
C GLY A 216 5.75 -2.89 -18.20
N LYS A 217 6.61 -2.19 -18.94
CA LYS A 217 8.02 -2.09 -18.60
C LYS A 217 8.14 -1.50 -17.20
N ILE A 218 8.79 -2.26 -16.32
CA ILE A 218 9.18 -1.75 -15.00
C ILE A 218 10.30 -0.76 -15.26
N ARG A 219 10.04 0.50 -14.92
CA ARG A 219 11.09 1.51 -14.95
C ARG A 219 12.18 1.07 -13.97
N PRO A 220 13.45 0.99 -14.39
CA PRO A 220 14.55 0.75 -13.46
C PRO A 220 14.45 1.77 -12.34
N SER A 221 14.48 1.32 -11.08
CA SER A 221 14.36 2.20 -9.93
C SER A 221 15.54 3.17 -9.92
N LYS A 222 15.38 4.36 -10.51
CA LYS A 222 16.37 5.44 -10.45
C LYS A 222 16.41 6.13 -9.07
N ALA A 223 15.85 5.56 -7.99
CA ALA A 223 15.58 6.37 -6.81
C ALA A 223 15.55 5.62 -5.46
N LEU A 224 16.70 5.11 -5.00
CA LEU A 224 17.09 5.47 -3.61
C LEU A 224 17.78 6.83 -3.65
N SER A 225 18.62 7.03 -4.66
CA SER A 225 19.43 8.24 -4.87
C SER A 225 18.56 9.49 -5.12
N GLU A 226 17.67 9.47 -6.12
CA GLU A 226 16.80 10.63 -6.41
C GLU A 226 15.77 10.86 -5.30
N ALA A 227 15.21 9.78 -4.72
CA ALA A 227 14.24 9.81 -3.63
C ALA A 227 14.79 10.25 -2.25
N LEU A 228 16.11 10.42 -2.13
CA LEU A 228 16.74 11.07 -0.98
C LEU A 228 16.81 12.60 -1.17
N SER A 229 16.76 13.09 -2.42
CA SER A 229 16.94 14.50 -2.76
C SER A 229 15.68 15.32 -2.48
N GLY A 230 14.51 14.81 -2.82
CA GLY A 230 13.23 15.43 -2.47
C GLY A 230 12.75 15.12 -1.06
N LEU A 231 13.16 14.02 -0.41
CA LEU A 231 13.00 13.84 1.05
C LEU A 231 13.54 15.03 1.83
N MET A 232 14.70 15.56 1.43
CA MET A 232 15.29 16.78 2.02
C MET A 232 14.57 18.07 1.63
N LYS A 233 13.82 18.07 0.52
CA LYS A 233 12.96 19.19 0.11
C LYS A 233 11.54 19.08 0.69
N GLY A 234 11.34 18.20 1.68
CA GLY A 234 10.04 17.99 2.32
C GLY A 234 9.01 17.25 1.46
N LYS A 235 9.43 16.61 0.35
CA LYS A 235 8.56 15.77 -0.45
C LYS A 235 8.58 14.33 0.10
N PRO A 236 7.42 13.70 0.35
CA PRO A 236 7.38 12.29 0.72
C PRO A 236 7.78 11.44 -0.50
N GLU A 237 9.07 11.14 -0.66
CA GLU A 237 9.58 10.37 -1.81
C GLU A 237 9.56 8.85 -1.60
N PHE A 238 9.13 8.37 -0.42
CA PHE A 238 8.90 6.95 -0.16
C PHE A 238 7.58 6.76 0.57
N ILE A 239 6.56 6.39 -0.18
CA ILE A 239 5.28 5.98 0.40
C ILE A 239 5.51 4.63 1.07
N LEU A 240 5.41 4.61 2.39
CA LEU A 240 5.52 3.40 3.19
C LEU A 240 4.28 2.55 2.97
N ILE A 241 4.46 1.27 2.69
CA ILE A 241 3.36 0.33 2.45
C ILE A 241 3.16 -0.60 3.65
N ASP A 242 1.91 -0.95 3.92
CA ASP A 242 1.51 -1.96 4.91
C ASP A 242 2.28 -1.86 6.25
N ASP A 243 2.99 -2.92 6.60
CA ASP A 243 3.71 -3.08 7.86
C ASP A 243 4.74 -1.97 8.04
N GLN A 244 5.34 -1.45 6.96
CA GLN A 244 6.29 -0.34 7.06
C GLN A 244 5.60 0.91 7.61
N LYS A 245 4.37 1.21 7.17
CA LYS A 245 3.59 2.35 7.69
C LYS A 245 3.17 2.11 9.14
N ALA A 246 2.65 0.93 9.47
CA ALA A 246 2.24 0.59 10.83
C ALA A 246 3.42 0.66 11.84
N ILE A 247 4.58 0.16 11.44
CA ILE A 247 5.81 0.22 12.26
C ILE A 247 6.30 1.66 12.37
N PHE A 248 6.29 2.42 11.27
CA PHE A 248 6.69 3.84 11.26
C PHE A 248 5.88 4.66 12.27
N GLU A 249 4.55 4.56 12.22
CA GLU A 249 3.67 5.29 13.13
C GLU A 249 3.81 4.82 14.58
N SER A 250 4.03 3.52 14.79
CA SER A 250 4.31 2.98 16.12
C SER A 250 5.64 3.49 16.68
N ALA A 251 6.65 3.63 15.83
CA ALA A 251 7.94 4.22 16.22
C ALA A 251 7.84 5.71 16.53
N LEU A 252 7.05 6.48 15.77
CA LEU A 252 6.78 7.89 16.08
C LEU A 252 6.03 8.03 17.41
N ALA A 253 4.99 7.22 17.63
CA ALA A 253 4.25 7.23 18.88
C ALA A 253 5.17 6.89 20.07
N ALA A 254 6.02 5.87 19.94
CA ALA A 254 6.98 5.52 20.98
C ALA A 254 8.00 6.63 21.22
N ALA A 255 8.51 7.27 20.17
CA ALA A 255 9.42 8.40 20.29
C ALA A 255 8.78 9.58 21.03
N SER A 256 7.50 9.89 20.77
CA SER A 256 6.77 10.95 21.47
C SER A 256 6.50 10.65 22.96
N GLN A 257 6.51 9.37 23.35
CA GLN A 257 6.29 8.93 24.73
C GLN A 257 7.60 8.68 25.49
N ALA A 258 8.74 8.73 24.81
CA ALA A 258 10.04 8.48 25.42
C ALA A 258 10.46 9.71 26.24
N THR A 259 10.98 9.46 27.44
CA THR A 259 11.59 10.49 28.30
C THR A 259 12.99 10.06 28.70
N ILE A 260 13.75 10.96 29.35
CA ILE A 260 15.08 10.64 29.89
C ILE A 260 14.97 9.49 30.91
N ASP A 261 13.96 9.53 31.78
CA ASP A 261 13.75 8.54 32.83
C ASP A 261 13.07 7.24 32.34
N ALA A 262 12.44 7.29 31.15
CA ALA A 262 11.76 6.15 30.54
C ALA A 262 12.10 6.04 29.04
N PRO A 263 13.34 5.65 28.70
CA PRO A 263 13.75 5.48 27.31
C PRO A 263 12.95 4.34 26.65
N LYS A 264 12.73 4.46 25.34
CA LYS A 264 12.06 3.43 24.53
C LYS A 264 13.05 2.79 23.56
N VAL A 265 13.05 1.46 23.50
CA VAL A 265 13.81 0.68 22.53
C VAL A 265 12.83 -0.09 21.66
N LEU A 266 12.91 0.10 20.34
CA LEU A 266 12.10 -0.62 19.37
C LEU A 266 13.02 -1.48 18.51
N ILE A 267 12.76 -2.79 18.49
CA ILE A 267 13.46 -3.76 17.66
C ILE A 267 12.53 -4.11 16.50
N ILE A 268 12.99 -3.83 15.28
CA ILE A 268 12.23 -4.08 14.05
C ILE A 268 12.92 -5.21 13.29
N GLU A 269 12.27 -6.36 13.25
CA GLU A 269 12.75 -7.55 12.56
C GLU A 269 12.11 -7.65 11.17
N GLY A 270 12.86 -8.20 10.21
CA GLY A 270 12.33 -8.43 8.86
C GLY A 270 13.36 -9.06 7.94
N GLY A 271 12.90 -9.83 6.96
CA GLY A 271 13.75 -10.50 5.98
C GLY A 271 14.57 -9.55 5.09
N PRO A 272 15.55 -10.06 4.33
CA PRO A 272 16.23 -9.28 3.28
C PRO A 272 15.21 -8.67 2.29
N GLY A 273 15.42 -7.43 1.86
CA GLY A 273 14.56 -6.77 0.87
C GLY A 273 13.24 -6.18 1.38
N THR A 274 12.87 -6.36 2.66
CA THR A 274 11.59 -5.84 3.21
C THR A 274 11.52 -4.32 3.41
N GLY A 275 12.53 -3.56 2.95
CA GLY A 275 12.53 -2.10 3.04
C GLY A 275 12.88 -1.52 4.41
N LYS A 276 13.53 -2.26 5.32
CA LYS A 276 13.99 -1.74 6.63
C LYS A 276 14.80 -0.45 6.51
N THR A 277 15.64 -0.34 5.48
CA THR A 277 16.43 0.86 5.20
C THR A 277 15.55 2.05 4.80
N VAL A 278 14.53 1.82 3.97
CA VAL A 278 13.55 2.85 3.59
C VAL A 278 12.80 3.34 4.82
N LEU A 279 12.36 2.42 5.69
CA LEU A 279 11.72 2.74 6.96
C LEU A 279 12.62 3.60 7.86
N ALA A 280 13.88 3.20 8.05
CA ALA A 280 14.83 3.93 8.89
C ALA A 280 15.12 5.36 8.38
N ILE A 281 15.18 5.55 7.06
CA ILE A 281 15.37 6.87 6.45
C ILE A 281 14.14 7.76 6.68
N ASN A 282 12.93 7.22 6.45
CA ASN A 282 11.71 7.96 6.71
C ASN A 282 11.63 8.39 8.19
N LEU A 283 11.99 7.49 9.12
CA LEU A 283 12.04 7.82 10.55
C LEU A 283 13.07 8.92 10.82
N LEU A 284 14.28 8.82 10.27
CA LEU A 284 15.31 9.85 10.43
C LEU A 284 14.80 11.23 9.97
N VAL A 285 14.22 11.31 8.78
CA VAL A 285 13.70 12.56 8.21
C VAL A 285 12.56 13.11 9.07
N ARG A 286 11.59 12.26 9.46
CA ARG A 286 10.44 12.70 10.24
C ARG A 286 10.82 13.14 11.65
N LEU A 287 11.68 12.39 12.34
CA LEU A 287 12.15 12.76 13.69
C LEU A 287 12.99 14.04 13.65
N THR A 288 13.82 14.23 12.63
CA THR A 288 14.55 15.48 12.41
C THR A 288 13.60 16.66 12.17
N ALA A 289 12.54 16.46 11.37
CA ALA A 289 11.51 17.48 11.14
C ALA A 289 10.70 17.82 12.41
N LEU A 290 10.64 16.92 13.39
CA LEU A 290 10.09 17.17 14.73
C LEU A 290 11.13 17.80 15.68
N SER A 291 12.26 18.30 15.15
CA SER A 291 13.36 18.92 15.90
C SER A 291 14.04 18.00 16.92
N LEU A 292 13.93 16.67 16.75
CA LEU A 292 14.65 15.70 17.58
C LEU A 292 16.05 15.43 17.04
N LEU A 293 17.05 15.40 17.92
CA LEU A 293 18.40 15.00 17.56
C LEU A 293 18.42 13.52 17.16
N SER A 294 18.53 13.28 15.85
CA SER A 294 18.43 11.94 15.28
C SER A 294 19.75 11.50 14.68
N LYS A 295 20.14 10.24 14.90
CA LYS A 295 21.39 9.64 14.37
C LYS A 295 21.08 8.35 13.64
N TYR A 296 21.62 8.18 12.44
CA TYR A 296 21.55 6.94 11.67
C TYR A 296 22.90 6.23 11.71
N VAL A 297 22.91 4.97 12.19
CA VAL A 297 24.13 4.17 12.34
C VAL A 297 23.98 2.89 11.52
N SER A 298 24.98 2.58 10.70
CA SER A 298 25.01 1.34 9.90
C SER A 298 26.44 0.85 9.74
N LYS A 299 26.64 -0.48 9.79
CA LYS A 299 27.96 -1.10 9.53
C LYS A 299 28.38 -0.93 8.06
N ASN A 300 27.42 -0.91 7.12
CA ASN A 300 27.72 -0.82 5.69
C ASN A 300 28.08 0.62 5.29
N ALA A 301 29.23 0.80 4.64
CA ALA A 301 29.70 2.10 4.18
C ALA A 301 28.97 2.61 2.93
N ALA A 302 28.48 1.72 2.05
CA ALA A 302 27.85 2.13 0.80
C ALA A 302 26.55 2.94 1.02
N PRO A 303 25.59 2.50 1.86
CA PRO A 303 24.44 3.32 2.21
C PRO A 303 24.86 4.63 2.88
N ARG A 304 25.80 4.58 3.84
CA ARG A 304 26.30 5.78 4.55
C ARG A 304 26.83 6.84 3.60
N LYS A 305 27.68 6.48 2.63
CA LYS A 305 28.25 7.41 1.63
C LYS A 305 27.20 8.01 0.71
N VAL A 306 26.20 7.22 0.30
CA VAL A 306 25.06 7.70 -0.49
C VAL A 306 24.23 8.70 0.31
N TYR A 307 24.02 8.47 1.61
CA TYR A 307 23.28 9.39 2.48
C TYR A 307 24.08 10.65 2.80
N GLU A 308 25.36 10.50 3.15
CA GLU A 308 26.26 11.60 3.48
C GLU A 308 26.38 12.58 2.32
N SER A 309 26.68 12.10 1.11
CA SER A 309 26.78 12.94 -0.09
C SER A 309 25.50 13.71 -0.43
N LYS A 310 24.33 13.19 -0.05
CA LYS A 310 23.04 13.83 -0.31
C LYS A 310 22.60 14.75 0.82
N LEU A 311 22.79 14.36 2.09
CA LEU A 311 22.45 15.17 3.27
C LEU A 311 23.35 16.41 3.43
N ILE A 312 24.61 16.35 2.97
CA ILE A 312 25.58 17.46 3.02
C ILE A 312 25.16 18.66 2.14
N GLY A 313 24.25 18.49 1.19
CA GLY A 313 23.74 19.61 0.38
C GLY A 313 22.85 20.61 1.12
N THR A 314 22.39 20.27 2.33
CA THR A 314 21.35 21.03 3.06
C THR A 314 21.69 21.28 4.53
N VAL A 315 22.69 20.59 5.07
CA VAL A 315 23.18 20.75 6.45
C VAL A 315 24.68 21.05 6.38
N LYS A 316 25.13 22.12 7.04
CA LYS A 316 26.56 22.51 7.09
C LYS A 316 27.42 21.29 7.44
N ARG A 317 28.50 21.08 6.66
CA ARG A 317 29.44 19.93 6.65
C ARG A 317 29.92 19.40 8.01
N THR A 318 29.75 20.12 9.11
CA THR A 318 30.39 19.86 10.41
C THR A 318 29.75 18.75 11.25
N HIS A 319 28.63 18.13 10.81
CA HIS A 319 27.94 17.09 11.61
C HIS A 319 28.05 15.65 11.10
N PHE A 320 28.61 15.40 9.91
CA PHE A 320 28.68 14.04 9.33
C PHE A 320 30.02 13.33 9.54
N SER A 321 31.11 14.07 9.73
CA SER A 321 32.45 13.49 9.86
C SER A 321 33.02 13.64 11.26
N LYS A 322 32.86 12.59 12.09
CA LYS A 322 33.92 12.14 12.99
C LYS A 322 33.98 10.62 12.92
N GLU A 323 34.62 10.12 11.86
CA GLU A 323 35.43 8.92 12.04
C GLU A 323 36.52 9.32 13.05
N SER A 324 36.56 8.68 14.22
CA SER A 324 37.67 8.82 15.14
C SER A 324 38.82 7.94 14.64
N PRO A 325 39.97 8.50 14.25
CA PRO A 325 41.20 7.73 14.18
C PRO A 325 41.95 7.98 15.49
N ASN A 326 41.74 7.13 16.50
CA ASN A 326 42.86 6.66 17.31
C ASN A 326 42.45 5.65 18.39
N LYS A 327 43.22 4.56 18.41
CA LYS A 327 43.50 3.75 19.59
C LYS A 327 44.28 4.60 20.61
N SER A 328 44.28 4.10 21.85
CA SER A 328 45.04 4.50 23.06
C SER A 328 44.55 5.74 23.83
N GLN A 329 44.13 5.46 25.09
CA GLN A 329 44.28 6.24 26.33
C GLN A 329 43.90 7.73 26.29
N ASP A 330 42.84 8.14 26.98
CA ASP A 330 42.92 8.51 28.40
C ASP A 330 41.58 9.03 28.95
N VAL A 331 41.47 8.92 30.26
CA VAL A 331 40.39 9.32 31.14
C VAL A 331 40.14 10.84 31.09
N MET A 332 38.87 11.28 31.07
CA MET A 332 38.42 12.40 31.91
C MET A 332 36.89 12.43 32.00
N LYS A 333 36.42 12.15 33.22
CA LYS A 333 35.14 12.60 33.78
C LYS A 333 35.04 14.13 33.74
N TYR A 334 33.83 14.65 33.72
CA TYR A 334 33.28 15.85 34.42
C TYR A 334 32.03 16.27 33.61
N ALA A 335 30.91 16.71 34.18
CA ALA A 335 30.35 16.71 35.53
C ALA A 335 28.83 16.73 35.32
#